data_AF-B9XIP8-F1
#
_entry.id   AF-B9XIP8-F1
#
_cell.length_a   1.000
_cell.length_b   1.000
_cell.length_c   1.000
_cell.angle_alpha   90.00
_cell.angle_beta   90.00
_cell.angle_gamma   90.00
#
_symmetry.space_group_name_H-M   'P 1'
#
loop_
_entity.id
_entity.type
_entity.pdbx_description
1 polymer ?
#
loop_
_entity_poly.entity_id
_entity_poly.type
_entity_poly.pdbx_seq_one_letter_code
_entity_poly.pdbx_strand_id
1 'polypeptide(L)'
;MQNRHYQSSRVKGFTLIELLVVIAIIAILAGLLLPALSQAKAKGQQIACLNNIRQLQIAWTMFIDDNGDVLPENKSDGAGQLTASSRTNSWIMGNAQASADPMLIQGGTLYPYTSNMKVYLCPADHSTVYGTKTPRIRSFSMNAYLNGIRTDIVTKYSGMTRGQSGVFVFLDEHQDSIDDGYYLIGRDPDSSWPNLASDRHSQGANLSFADGHCERWKWRASKKFTIWFQSNSGAQDLQDLRRLQAALPTVN
;
A
#
# COMPACT_ATOMS: atom_id res chain seq x y z
N MET A 1 81.93 13.71 -17.09
CA MET A 1 80.57 13.15 -17.24
C MET A 1 80.32 12.23 -16.05
N GLN A 2 79.42 12.59 -15.13
CA GLN A 2 79.13 11.83 -13.89
C GLN A 2 77.89 10.95 -14.11
N ASN A 3 78.04 9.63 -13.93
CA ASN A 3 76.95 8.65 -13.98
C ASN A 3 76.04 8.79 -12.75
N ARG A 4 74.77 9.14 -12.96
CA ARG A 4 73.73 9.06 -11.92
C ARG A 4 73.26 7.61 -11.79
N HIS A 5 73.55 6.99 -10.64
CA HIS A 5 72.98 5.69 -10.27
C HIS A 5 71.50 5.86 -9.91
N TYR A 6 70.61 5.31 -10.73
CA TYR A 6 69.17 5.28 -10.46
C TYR A 6 68.89 4.15 -9.45
N GLN A 7 68.67 4.51 -8.18
CA GLN A 7 68.22 3.55 -7.16
C GLN A 7 66.78 3.14 -7.48
N SER A 8 66.59 1.94 -8.03
CA SER A 8 65.27 1.36 -8.25
C SER A 8 64.68 0.94 -6.90
N SER A 9 63.69 1.71 -6.42
CA SER A 9 62.88 1.32 -5.28
C SER A 9 62.02 0.12 -5.67
N ARG A 10 62.34 -1.06 -5.11
CA ARG A 10 61.47 -2.24 -5.24
C ARG A 10 60.12 -1.94 -4.60
N VAL A 11 59.10 -1.75 -5.42
CA VAL A 11 57.71 -1.72 -4.97
C VAL A 11 57.37 -3.13 -4.47
N LYS A 12 57.08 -3.27 -3.17
CA LYS A 12 56.60 -4.53 -2.60
C LYS A 12 55.21 -4.81 -3.18
N GLY A 13 55.04 -5.93 -3.87
CA GLY A 13 53.75 -6.41 -4.36
C GLY A 13 52.93 -7.03 -3.24
N PHE A 14 51.60 -6.95 -3.36
CA PHE A 14 50.66 -7.60 -2.45
C PHE A 14 50.79 -9.12 -2.54
N THR A 15 50.83 -9.80 -1.40
CA THR A 15 50.77 -11.27 -1.35
C THR A 15 49.32 -11.77 -1.45
N LEU A 16 49.16 -13.00 -1.92
CA LEU A 16 47.85 -13.67 -1.98
C LEU A 16 47.16 -13.68 -0.60
N ILE A 17 47.91 -13.94 0.47
CA ILE A 17 47.38 -14.01 1.84
C ILE A 17 46.85 -12.65 2.30
N GLU A 18 47.59 -11.57 2.05
CA GLU A 18 47.14 -10.22 2.41
C GLU A 18 45.84 -9.84 1.69
N LEU A 19 45.70 -10.19 0.41
CA LEU A 19 44.46 -9.97 -0.33
C LEU A 19 43.29 -10.77 0.23
N LEU A 20 43.52 -12.04 0.57
CA LEU A 20 42.50 -12.93 1.14
C LEU A 20 41.98 -12.45 2.50
N VAL A 21 42.87 -11.97 3.37
CA VAL A 21 42.46 -11.43 4.68
C VAL A 21 41.60 -10.17 4.51
N VAL A 22 41.96 -9.29 3.57
CA VAL A 22 41.19 -8.06 3.32
C VAL A 22 39.77 -8.37 2.82
N ILE A 23 39.63 -9.27 1.84
CA ILE A 23 38.29 -9.64 1.35
C ILE A 23 37.48 -10.36 2.43
N ALA A 24 38.13 -11.16 3.30
CA ALA A 24 37.45 -11.83 4.42
C ALA A 24 36.90 -10.81 5.43
N ILE A 25 37.68 -9.78 5.78
CA ILE A 25 37.22 -8.71 6.66
C ILE A 25 36.06 -7.93 6.02
N ILE A 26 36.17 -7.56 4.73
CA ILE A 26 35.08 -6.88 4.00
C ILE A 26 33.82 -7.74 3.99
N ALA A 27 33.93 -9.05 3.76
CA ALA A 27 32.80 -9.97 3.75
C ALA A 27 32.10 -10.06 5.12
N ILE A 28 32.86 -10.12 6.22
CA ILE A 28 32.31 -10.12 7.58
C ILE A 28 31.59 -8.80 7.87
N LEU A 29 32.23 -7.66 7.58
CA LEU A 29 31.64 -6.34 7.80
C LEU A 29 30.37 -6.15 6.96
N ALA A 30 30.40 -6.53 5.68
CA ALA A 30 29.22 -6.50 4.82
C ALA A 30 28.11 -7.41 5.35
N GLY A 31 28.44 -8.62 5.79
CA GLY A 31 27.49 -9.58 6.36
C GLY A 31 26.73 -9.05 7.58
N LEU A 32 27.38 -8.23 8.41
CA LEU A 32 26.73 -7.59 9.56
C LEU A 32 25.90 -6.34 9.17
N LEU A 33 26.26 -5.65 8.09
CA LEU A 33 25.56 -4.45 7.62
C LEU A 33 24.30 -4.76 6.81
N LEU A 34 24.27 -5.86 6.05
CA LEU A 34 23.15 -6.21 5.18
C LEU A 34 21.80 -6.35 5.93
N PRO A 35 21.72 -7.02 7.09
CA PRO A 35 20.47 -7.10 7.85
C PRO A 35 19.99 -5.74 8.34
N ALA A 36 20.89 -4.89 8.84
CA ALA A 36 20.57 -3.55 9.31
C ALA A 36 20.08 -2.65 8.17
N LEU A 37 20.76 -2.67 7.03
CA LEU A 37 20.37 -1.90 5.84
C LEU A 37 19.03 -2.36 5.27
N SER A 38 18.77 -3.69 5.26
CA SER A 38 17.49 -4.24 4.81
C SER A 38 16.33 -3.78 5.70
N GLN A 39 16.51 -3.79 7.02
CA GLN A 39 15.53 -3.27 7.96
C GLN A 39 15.31 -1.76 7.80
N ALA A 40 16.38 -0.99 7.65
CA ALA A 40 16.31 0.45 7.42
C ALA A 40 15.55 0.78 6.12
N LYS A 41 15.83 0.05 5.03
CA LYS A 41 15.12 0.18 3.76
C LYS A 41 13.63 -0.14 3.90
N ALA A 42 13.29 -1.24 4.57
CA ALA A 42 11.89 -1.62 4.82
C ALA A 42 11.13 -0.57 5.63
N LYS A 43 11.79 0.04 6.63
CA LYS A 43 11.24 1.17 7.39
C LYS A 43 11.08 2.43 6.55
N GLY A 44 12.06 2.73 5.69
CA GLY A 44 11.96 3.83 4.73
C GLY A 44 10.77 3.67 3.78
N GLN A 45 10.58 2.46 3.22
CA GLN A 45 9.41 2.14 2.38
C GLN A 45 8.09 2.27 3.16
N GLN A 46 8.05 1.85 4.44
CA GLN A 46 6.88 2.01 5.30
C GLN A 46 6.51 3.50 5.47
N ILE A 47 7.48 4.36 5.77
CA ILE A 47 7.26 5.80 5.95
C ILE A 47 6.81 6.46 4.64
N ALA A 48 7.46 6.10 3.52
CA ALA A 48 7.08 6.60 2.21
C ALA A 48 5.65 6.16 1.82
N CYS A 49 5.27 4.91 2.10
CA CYS A 49 3.90 4.44 1.90
C CYS A 49 2.88 5.22 2.75
N LEU A 50 3.19 5.48 4.03
CA LEU A 50 2.31 6.27 4.90
C LEU A 50 2.15 7.71 4.38
N ASN A 51 3.22 8.30 3.85
CA ASN A 51 3.17 9.62 3.22
C ASN A 51 2.35 9.64 1.91
N ASN A 52 2.41 8.57 1.13
CA ASN A 52 1.57 8.40 -0.06
C ASN A 52 0.07 8.36 0.33
N ILE A 53 -0.29 7.53 1.33
CA ILE A 53 -1.66 7.50 1.85
C ILE A 53 -2.09 8.86 2.41
N ARG A 54 -1.20 9.58 3.09
CA ARG A 54 -1.50 10.93 3.59
C ARG A 54 -1.79 11.93 2.45
N GLN A 55 -1.06 11.85 1.34
CA GLN A 55 -1.32 12.67 0.16
C GLN A 55 -2.67 12.31 -0.50
N LEU A 56 -3.03 11.02 -0.57
CA LEU A 56 -4.39 10.61 -0.99
C LEU A 56 -5.47 11.13 -0.05
N GLN A 57 -5.23 11.08 1.27
CA GLN A 57 -6.18 11.58 2.26
C GLN A 57 -6.41 13.09 2.15
N ILE A 58 -5.35 13.86 1.89
CA ILE A 58 -5.45 15.30 1.62
C ILE A 58 -6.26 15.53 0.36
N ALA A 59 -5.96 14.81 -0.74
CA ALA A 59 -6.72 14.91 -1.97
C ALA A 59 -8.21 14.57 -1.80
N TRP A 60 -8.51 13.55 -1.01
CA TRP A 60 -9.89 13.17 -0.66
C TRP A 60 -10.61 14.28 0.10
N THR A 61 -9.94 14.93 1.04
CA THR A 61 -10.50 16.06 1.81
C THR A 61 -10.74 17.28 0.90
N MET A 62 -9.76 17.62 0.06
CA MET A 62 -9.89 18.73 -0.90
C MET A 62 -11.04 18.50 -1.88
N PHE A 63 -11.23 17.26 -2.37
CA PHE A 63 -12.37 16.93 -3.21
C PHE A 63 -13.69 17.21 -2.49
N ILE A 64 -13.83 16.80 -1.23
CA ILE A 64 -15.06 16.99 -0.45
C ILE A 64 -15.37 18.49 -0.29
N ASP A 65 -14.34 19.28 0.04
CA ASP A 65 -14.47 20.73 0.21
C ASP A 65 -14.95 21.40 -1.09
N ASP A 66 -14.38 21.01 -2.24
CA ASP A 66 -14.74 21.56 -3.55
C ASP A 66 -16.10 21.07 -4.07
N ASN A 67 -16.56 19.88 -3.64
CA ASN A 67 -17.77 19.22 -4.13
C ASN A 67 -18.93 19.31 -3.13
N GLY A 68 -18.92 20.30 -2.24
CA GLY A 68 -20.05 20.62 -1.37
C GLY A 68 -20.40 19.48 -0.41
N ASP A 69 -19.38 18.95 0.27
CA ASP A 69 -19.49 17.90 1.30
C ASP A 69 -19.78 16.48 0.74
N VAL A 70 -19.82 16.31 -0.58
CA VAL A 70 -20.01 15.01 -1.23
C VAL A 70 -18.69 14.23 -1.25
N LEU A 71 -18.74 12.96 -0.84
CA LEU A 71 -17.58 12.08 -0.89
C LEU A 71 -17.25 11.68 -2.35
N PRO A 72 -15.97 11.45 -2.72
CA PRO A 72 -15.62 10.90 -4.03
C PRO A 72 -16.33 9.58 -4.27
N GLU A 73 -16.83 9.35 -5.49
CA GLU A 73 -17.49 8.07 -5.80
C GLU A 73 -16.49 6.90 -5.69
N ASN A 74 -16.98 5.77 -5.16
CA ASN A 74 -16.24 4.53 -5.03
C ASN A 74 -16.99 3.37 -5.69
N LYS A 75 -17.45 3.58 -6.91
CA LYS A 75 -18.37 2.68 -7.57
C LYS A 75 -17.62 1.71 -8.46
N SER A 76 -18.03 0.44 -8.43
CA SER A 76 -17.55 -0.57 -9.35
C SER A 76 -18.69 -1.31 -10.04
N ASP A 77 -18.35 -1.95 -11.15
CA ASP A 77 -19.18 -2.87 -11.92
C ASP A 77 -18.49 -4.23 -12.03
N GLY A 78 -19.29 -5.26 -12.33
CA GLY A 78 -18.81 -6.62 -12.48
C GLY A 78 -18.46 -7.28 -11.15
N ALA A 79 -18.01 -8.52 -11.24
CA ALA A 79 -17.52 -9.29 -10.10
C ALA A 79 -16.40 -10.22 -10.58
N GLY A 80 -15.40 -10.42 -9.74
CA GLY A 80 -14.28 -11.32 -9.99
C GLY A 80 -12.98 -10.59 -10.33
N GLN A 81 -11.87 -11.28 -10.04
CA GLN A 81 -10.49 -10.75 -10.04
C GLN A 81 -10.12 -9.89 -11.26
N LEU A 82 -10.55 -10.27 -12.46
CA LEU A 82 -10.18 -9.59 -13.72
C LEU A 82 -11.34 -8.81 -14.36
N THR A 83 -12.55 -8.94 -13.81
CA THR A 83 -13.80 -8.45 -14.40
C THR A 83 -14.49 -7.38 -13.57
N ALA A 84 -14.22 -7.33 -12.26
CA ALA A 84 -14.57 -6.19 -11.43
C ALA A 84 -13.83 -4.94 -11.91
N SER A 85 -14.46 -3.79 -11.98
CA SER A 85 -13.82 -2.56 -12.46
C SER A 85 -14.46 -1.33 -11.86
N SER A 86 -13.64 -0.40 -11.34
CA SER A 86 -14.15 0.90 -10.92
C SER A 86 -14.65 1.71 -12.11
N ARG A 87 -15.79 2.38 -11.91
CA ARG A 87 -16.50 3.16 -12.93
C ARG A 87 -15.76 4.47 -13.24
N THR A 88 -16.08 5.04 -14.39
CA THR A 88 -15.82 6.46 -14.65
C THR A 88 -16.45 7.32 -13.54
N ASN A 89 -15.79 8.43 -13.18
CA ASN A 89 -16.14 9.33 -12.06
C ASN A 89 -15.88 8.78 -10.65
N SER A 90 -15.39 7.55 -10.50
CA SER A 90 -14.87 7.09 -9.22
C SER A 90 -13.51 7.71 -8.90
N TRP A 91 -13.11 7.63 -7.63
CA TRP A 91 -11.81 8.14 -7.13
C TRP A 91 -10.63 7.57 -7.92
N ILE A 92 -10.79 6.35 -8.43
CA ILE A 92 -9.92 5.66 -9.38
C ILE A 92 -10.77 4.84 -10.36
N MET A 93 -10.24 4.53 -11.54
CA MET A 93 -10.93 3.76 -12.56
C MET A 93 -10.30 2.38 -12.76
N GLY A 94 -11.05 1.47 -13.38
CA GLY A 94 -10.53 0.22 -13.90
C GLY A 94 -10.20 -0.83 -12.85
N ASN A 95 -9.33 -1.77 -13.23
CA ASN A 95 -8.92 -2.92 -12.44
C ASN A 95 -7.39 -3.02 -12.39
N ALA A 96 -6.81 -3.06 -11.19
CA ALA A 96 -5.37 -3.14 -10.94
C ALA A 96 -4.75 -4.47 -11.37
N GLN A 97 -5.51 -5.56 -11.32
CA GLN A 97 -5.05 -6.88 -11.80
C GLN A 97 -5.08 -6.99 -13.31
N ALA A 98 -6.00 -6.29 -13.98
CA ALA A 98 -6.20 -6.40 -15.42
C ALA A 98 -5.35 -5.41 -16.23
N SER A 99 -4.99 -4.25 -15.68
CA SER A 99 -4.27 -3.22 -16.43
C SER A 99 -3.38 -2.34 -15.54
N ALA A 100 -2.31 -1.82 -16.15
CA ALA A 100 -1.42 -0.80 -15.60
C ALA A 100 -1.42 0.46 -16.46
N ASP A 101 -2.50 0.72 -17.18
CA ASP A 101 -2.67 1.95 -17.98
C ASP A 101 -2.75 3.18 -17.06
N PRO A 102 -1.83 4.17 -17.23
CA PRO A 102 -1.86 5.43 -16.50
C PRO A 102 -3.21 6.15 -16.51
N MET A 103 -3.99 6.02 -17.58
CA MET A 103 -5.31 6.66 -17.70
C MET A 103 -6.28 6.22 -16.60
N LEU A 104 -6.11 5.02 -16.05
CA LEU A 104 -6.96 4.51 -14.96
C LEU A 104 -6.77 5.29 -13.64
N ILE A 105 -5.57 5.83 -13.42
CA ILE A 105 -5.30 6.75 -12.32
C ILE A 105 -5.67 8.17 -12.73
N GLN A 106 -5.20 8.61 -13.91
CA GLN A 106 -5.33 9.99 -14.35
C GLN A 106 -6.79 10.44 -14.57
N GLY A 107 -7.67 9.50 -14.93
CA GLY A 107 -9.11 9.73 -15.06
C GLY A 107 -9.88 9.67 -13.74
N GLY A 108 -9.25 9.27 -12.63
CA GLY A 108 -9.87 9.22 -11.32
C GLY A 108 -10.10 10.62 -10.74
N THR A 109 -11.19 10.80 -9.99
CA THR A 109 -11.59 12.13 -9.49
C THR A 109 -10.64 12.74 -8.46
N LEU A 110 -9.78 11.93 -7.83
CA LEU A 110 -8.75 12.41 -6.90
C LEU A 110 -7.43 12.78 -7.59
N TYR A 111 -7.23 12.40 -8.85
CA TYR A 111 -5.97 12.67 -9.54
C TYR A 111 -5.67 14.16 -9.71
N PRO A 112 -6.64 15.05 -10.05
CA PRO A 112 -6.38 16.49 -10.13
C PRO A 112 -5.76 17.08 -8.85
N TYR A 113 -6.15 16.56 -7.69
CA TYR A 113 -5.70 17.02 -6.38
C TYR A 113 -4.32 16.48 -5.97
N THR A 114 -3.90 15.34 -6.52
CA THR A 114 -2.56 14.78 -6.26
C THR A 114 -1.55 15.16 -7.33
N SER A 115 -1.98 15.18 -8.60
CA SER A 115 -1.16 15.39 -9.80
C SER A 115 0.12 14.55 -9.85
N ASN A 116 0.13 13.39 -9.18
CA ASN A 116 1.30 12.53 -9.04
C ASN A 116 0.88 11.06 -8.90
N MET A 117 1.09 10.28 -9.96
CA MET A 117 0.74 8.86 -9.97
C MET A 117 1.46 8.02 -8.90
N LYS A 118 2.67 8.41 -8.48
CA LYS A 118 3.44 7.62 -7.49
C LYS A 118 2.76 7.56 -6.12
N VAL A 119 1.83 8.48 -5.84
CA VAL A 119 1.04 8.54 -4.62
C VAL A 119 0.07 7.36 -4.50
N TYR A 120 -0.28 6.69 -5.59
CA TYR A 120 -1.24 5.58 -5.60
C TYR A 120 -0.60 4.20 -5.34
N LEU A 121 0.74 4.11 -5.38
CA LEU A 121 1.48 2.87 -5.25
C LEU A 121 2.25 2.82 -3.92
N CYS A 122 2.21 1.68 -3.25
CA CYS A 122 3.11 1.42 -2.14
C CYS A 122 4.53 1.11 -2.67
N PRO A 123 5.60 1.77 -2.20
CA PRO A 123 6.97 1.51 -2.66
C PRO A 123 7.53 0.14 -2.26
N ALA A 124 6.82 -0.63 -1.43
CA ALA A 124 7.11 -2.03 -1.14
C ALA A 124 6.27 -2.99 -2.00
N ASP A 125 5.37 -2.48 -2.85
CA ASP A 125 4.61 -3.28 -3.79
C ASP A 125 5.43 -3.51 -5.06
N HIS A 126 5.72 -4.79 -5.32
CA HIS A 126 6.45 -5.25 -6.50
C HIS A 126 5.58 -6.12 -7.41
N SER A 127 4.26 -6.11 -7.19
CA SER A 127 3.34 -6.94 -7.93
C SER A 127 3.17 -6.52 -9.38
N THR A 128 2.75 -7.46 -10.21
CA THR A 128 2.50 -7.24 -11.63
C THR A 128 1.02 -7.42 -11.98
N VAL A 129 0.63 -6.85 -13.13
CA VAL A 129 -0.66 -7.14 -13.77
C VAL A 129 -0.74 -8.65 -14.01
N TYR A 130 -1.90 -9.23 -13.73
CA TYR A 130 -2.13 -10.67 -13.74
C TYR A 130 -1.68 -11.32 -15.05
N GLY A 131 -0.91 -12.41 -14.94
CA GLY A 131 -0.40 -13.13 -16.10
C GLY A 131 0.70 -12.40 -16.89
N THR A 132 1.22 -11.27 -16.39
CA THR A 132 2.26 -10.48 -17.07
C THR A 132 3.44 -10.13 -16.16
N LYS A 133 4.48 -9.51 -16.74
CA LYS A 133 5.61 -8.92 -16.01
C LYS A 133 5.47 -7.41 -15.80
N THR A 134 4.36 -6.81 -16.23
CA THR A 134 4.15 -5.37 -16.15
C THR A 134 3.87 -4.97 -14.70
N PRO A 135 4.69 -4.11 -14.06
CA PRO A 135 4.43 -3.66 -12.69
C PRO A 135 3.08 -2.96 -12.58
N ARG A 136 2.36 -3.20 -11.48
CA ARG A 136 1.14 -2.44 -11.18
C ARG A 136 1.47 -1.01 -10.78
N ILE A 137 0.48 -0.14 -10.94
CA ILE A 137 0.60 1.30 -10.70
C ILE A 137 -0.14 1.77 -9.44
N ARG A 138 -0.81 0.86 -8.73
CA ARG A 138 -1.51 1.17 -7.46
C ARG A 138 -1.54 0.00 -6.49
N SER A 139 -1.69 0.31 -5.21
CA SER A 139 -1.78 -0.65 -4.09
C SER A 139 -2.91 -0.37 -3.09
N PHE A 140 -3.56 0.79 -3.19
CA PHE A 140 -4.55 1.23 -2.22
C PHE A 140 -5.97 1.06 -2.74
N SER A 141 -6.88 0.83 -1.79
CA SER A 141 -8.32 0.75 -2.02
C SER A 141 -9.05 1.64 -1.00
N MET A 142 -10.21 2.18 -1.40
CA MET A 142 -11.03 3.02 -0.54
C MET A 142 -12.16 2.20 0.09
N ASN A 143 -12.50 2.51 1.34
CA ASN A 143 -13.58 1.89 2.10
C ASN A 143 -14.88 1.83 1.27
N ALA A 144 -15.39 0.61 1.05
CA ALA A 144 -16.60 0.34 0.28
C ALA A 144 -17.86 1.09 0.73
N TYR A 145 -17.92 1.49 2.00
CA TYR A 145 -19.07 2.19 2.58
C TYR A 145 -19.00 3.71 2.39
N LEU A 146 -17.92 4.23 1.80
CA LEU A 146 -17.77 5.64 1.44
C LEU A 146 -18.11 5.83 -0.03
N ASN A 147 -19.34 6.25 -0.30
CA ASN A 147 -19.94 6.50 -1.62
C ASN A 147 -19.74 5.36 -2.64
N GLY A 148 -19.84 4.12 -2.16
CA GLY A 148 -19.78 2.91 -2.97
C GLY A 148 -21.13 2.45 -3.52
N ILE A 149 -21.26 1.14 -3.77
CA ILE A 149 -22.46 0.50 -4.35
C ILE A 149 -23.28 -0.30 -3.33
N ARG A 150 -22.97 -0.19 -2.03
CA ARG A 150 -23.67 -0.91 -0.94
C ARG A 150 -24.98 -0.23 -0.58
N THR A 151 -25.83 -0.93 0.18
CA THR A 151 -27.12 -0.41 0.66
C THR A 151 -26.99 0.53 1.87
N ASP A 152 -25.86 0.51 2.57
CA ASP A 152 -25.59 1.24 3.82
C ASP A 152 -24.36 2.15 3.71
N ILE A 153 -24.26 2.85 2.59
CA ILE A 153 -23.17 3.80 2.30
C ILE A 153 -23.42 5.17 2.92
N VAL A 154 -22.31 5.86 3.20
CA VAL A 154 -22.30 7.31 3.42
C VAL A 154 -21.91 7.99 2.12
N THR A 155 -22.69 8.96 1.66
CA THR A 155 -22.40 9.74 0.44
C THR A 155 -21.89 11.15 0.72
N LYS A 156 -22.06 11.64 1.95
CA LYS A 156 -21.62 12.97 2.39
C LYS A 156 -20.77 12.89 3.64
N TYR A 157 -19.75 13.73 3.73
CA TYR A 157 -18.84 13.74 4.87
C TYR A 157 -19.56 14.10 6.17
N SER A 158 -20.43 15.11 6.15
CA SER A 158 -21.30 15.47 7.30
C SER A 158 -22.32 14.39 7.69
N GLY A 159 -22.58 13.42 6.80
CA GLY A 159 -23.50 12.31 7.04
C GLY A 159 -22.91 11.17 7.89
N MET A 160 -21.62 11.22 8.25
CA MET A 160 -21.00 10.23 9.13
C MET A 160 -21.44 10.45 10.58
N THR A 161 -22.12 9.46 11.15
CA THR A 161 -22.73 9.59 12.49
C THR A 161 -21.77 9.16 13.59
N ARG A 162 -20.89 8.22 13.27
CA ARG A 162 -19.67 7.95 14.03
C ARG A 162 -18.71 9.14 13.87
N GLY A 163 -18.06 9.52 14.97
CA GLY A 163 -16.96 10.50 14.90
C GLY A 163 -15.94 10.11 13.83
N GLN A 164 -15.59 11.07 12.97
CA GLN A 164 -14.83 10.87 11.74
C GLN A 164 -13.44 10.25 11.99
N SER A 165 -12.86 10.48 13.17
CA SER A 165 -11.61 9.87 13.62
C SER A 165 -11.68 8.34 13.72
N GLY A 166 -12.87 7.77 13.84
CA GLY A 166 -13.07 6.32 13.92
C GLY A 166 -13.32 5.64 12.57
N VAL A 167 -13.35 6.37 11.45
CA VAL A 167 -13.71 5.80 10.13
C VAL A 167 -12.48 5.76 9.24
N PHE A 168 -12.06 4.57 8.79
CA PHE A 168 -10.96 4.48 7.82
C PHE A 168 -11.45 4.86 6.41
N VAL A 169 -10.58 5.50 5.63
CA VAL A 169 -10.85 5.91 4.24
C VAL A 169 -10.05 5.03 3.28
N PHE A 170 -8.72 5.14 3.28
CA PHE A 170 -7.85 4.32 2.43
C PHE A 170 -7.09 3.28 3.26
N LEU A 171 -6.78 2.16 2.63
CA LEU A 171 -5.80 1.21 3.14
C LEU A 171 -5.00 0.54 2.01
N ASP A 172 -3.85 -0.01 2.38
CA ASP A 172 -3.06 -0.89 1.52
C ASP A 172 -3.72 -2.28 1.42
N GLU A 173 -4.18 -2.65 0.23
CA GLU A 173 -4.83 -3.93 -0.02
C GLU A 173 -3.80 -5.01 -0.39
N HIS A 174 -4.08 -6.25 0.00
CA HIS A 174 -3.25 -7.39 -0.34
C HIS A 174 -3.15 -7.52 -1.86
N GLN A 175 -1.93 -7.76 -2.35
CA GLN A 175 -1.65 -7.83 -3.78
C GLN A 175 -2.55 -8.78 -4.57
N ASP A 176 -2.91 -9.92 -3.99
CA ASP A 176 -3.72 -10.92 -4.67
C ASP A 176 -5.22 -10.67 -4.53
N SER A 177 -5.61 -9.79 -3.61
CA SER A 177 -6.99 -9.38 -3.34
C SER A 177 -7.39 -8.09 -4.07
N ILE A 178 -6.45 -7.18 -4.33
CA ILE A 178 -6.80 -5.91 -4.97
C ILE A 178 -7.24 -6.13 -6.42
N ASP A 179 -8.43 -5.65 -6.79
CA ASP A 179 -8.95 -5.67 -8.15
C ASP A 179 -9.44 -4.27 -8.56
N ASP A 180 -10.58 -3.80 -8.10
CA ASP A 180 -11.09 -2.45 -8.33
C ASP A 180 -10.55 -1.47 -7.25
N GLY A 181 -11.13 -0.26 -7.16
CA GLY A 181 -10.77 0.75 -6.15
C GLY A 181 -11.50 0.58 -4.81
N TYR A 182 -12.25 -0.49 -4.64
CA TYR A 182 -13.27 -0.64 -3.64
C TYR A 182 -12.87 -1.75 -2.64
N TYR A 183 -12.70 -1.37 -1.37
CA TYR A 183 -12.30 -2.31 -0.32
C TYR A 183 -13.49 -2.79 0.49
N LEU A 184 -13.87 -4.05 0.28
CA LEU A 184 -15.02 -4.69 0.91
C LEU A 184 -14.66 -5.48 2.15
N ILE A 185 -15.35 -5.16 3.24
CA ILE A 185 -15.50 -6.03 4.40
C ILE A 185 -16.96 -6.08 4.82
N GLY A 186 -17.45 -7.25 5.23
CA GLY A 186 -18.77 -7.37 5.86
C GLY A 186 -18.75 -6.69 7.24
N ARG A 187 -19.91 -6.27 7.75
CA ARG A 187 -20.04 -5.81 9.15
C ARG A 187 -20.08 -7.01 10.10
N ASP A 188 -19.74 -6.79 11.37
CA ASP A 188 -20.00 -7.76 12.45
C ASP A 188 -21.49 -8.19 12.41
N PRO A 189 -21.82 -9.50 12.42
CA PRO A 189 -20.98 -10.65 12.77
C PRO A 189 -20.26 -11.39 11.66
N ASP A 190 -20.25 -10.88 10.42
CA ASP A 190 -19.50 -11.50 9.32
C ASP A 190 -18.04 -11.74 9.73
N SER A 191 -17.57 -12.97 9.52
CA SER A 191 -16.25 -13.43 9.93
C SER A 191 -15.36 -13.78 8.74
N SER A 192 -15.73 -13.31 7.54
CA SER A 192 -14.98 -13.46 6.30
C SER A 192 -14.22 -12.18 5.92
N TRP A 193 -13.18 -12.35 5.12
CA TRP A 193 -12.44 -11.30 4.42
C TRP A 193 -12.81 -11.35 2.93
N PRO A 194 -13.80 -10.56 2.47
CA PRO A 194 -14.08 -10.38 1.05
C PRO A 194 -12.85 -9.86 0.30
N ASN A 195 -12.33 -8.72 0.76
CA ASN A 195 -11.00 -8.22 0.42
C ASN A 195 -10.07 -8.40 1.62
N LEU A 196 -8.80 -8.71 1.36
CA LEU A 196 -7.78 -8.94 2.37
C LEU A 196 -6.83 -7.74 2.48
N ALA A 197 -6.58 -7.27 3.69
CA ALA A 197 -5.62 -6.19 3.90
C ALA A 197 -4.18 -6.68 3.63
N SER A 198 -3.32 -5.79 3.14
CA SER A 198 -1.90 -6.06 2.96
C SER A 198 -1.21 -6.45 4.27
N ASP A 199 -0.22 -7.33 4.22
CA ASP A 199 0.72 -7.61 5.33
C ASP A 199 2.13 -7.07 5.06
N ARG A 200 2.26 -6.12 4.13
CA ARG A 200 3.51 -5.39 3.89
C ARG A 200 3.99 -4.69 5.17
N HIS A 201 5.18 -4.10 5.11
CA HIS A 201 5.71 -3.29 6.21
C HIS A 201 5.75 -4.01 7.56
N SER A 202 6.25 -5.25 7.57
CA SER A 202 6.33 -6.11 8.77
C SER A 202 4.95 -6.43 9.35
N GLN A 203 4.14 -7.14 8.57
CA GLN A 203 2.83 -7.65 8.96
C GLN A 203 1.87 -6.53 9.38
N GLY A 204 1.69 -5.56 8.48
CA GLY A 204 0.78 -4.45 8.73
C GLY A 204 0.27 -3.80 7.46
N ALA A 205 -0.63 -2.84 7.65
CA ALA A 205 -1.07 -1.95 6.60
C ALA A 205 -1.00 -0.51 7.10
N ASN A 206 -0.80 0.42 6.18
CA ASN A 206 -1.02 1.84 6.46
C ASN A 206 -2.48 2.16 6.12
N LEU A 207 -3.12 2.97 6.97
CA LEU A 207 -4.51 3.40 6.82
C LEU A 207 -4.59 4.92 6.95
N SER A 208 -5.56 5.53 6.27
CA SER A 208 -6.03 6.89 6.57
C SER A 208 -7.41 6.86 7.19
N PHE A 209 -7.76 7.94 7.89
CA PHE A 209 -9.03 8.10 8.57
C PHE A 209 -9.72 9.40 8.14
N ALA A 210 -11.03 9.45 8.30
CA ALA A 210 -11.85 10.53 7.75
C ALA A 210 -11.53 11.90 8.37
N ASP A 211 -11.00 11.95 9.60
CA ASP A 211 -10.48 13.19 10.22
C ASP A 211 -9.11 13.66 9.67
N GLY A 212 -8.53 12.93 8.71
CA GLY A 212 -7.26 13.26 8.07
C GLY A 212 -6.02 12.62 8.70
N HIS A 213 -6.13 11.92 9.83
CA HIS A 213 -4.96 11.23 10.38
C HIS A 213 -4.64 9.95 9.58
N CYS A 214 -3.39 9.51 9.67
CA CYS A 214 -2.94 8.27 9.04
C CYS A 214 -2.04 7.52 10.02
N GLU A 215 -2.20 6.20 10.09
CA GLU A 215 -1.38 5.36 10.97
C GLU A 215 -1.13 3.98 10.38
N ARG A 216 -0.12 3.29 10.92
CA ARG A 216 0.14 1.89 10.58
C ARG A 216 -0.53 0.97 11.59
N TRP A 217 -1.35 0.05 11.10
CA TRP A 217 -1.84 -1.06 11.91
C TRP A 217 -0.92 -2.27 11.75
N LYS A 218 -0.49 -2.85 12.87
CA LYS A 218 0.15 -4.16 12.90
C LYS A 218 -0.92 -5.22 13.06
N TRP A 219 -0.95 -6.21 12.17
CA TRP A 219 -1.86 -7.35 12.26
C TRP A 219 -1.37 -8.34 13.30
N ARG A 220 -2.31 -8.97 14.00
CA ARG A 220 -2.06 -10.06 14.93
C ARG A 220 -1.82 -11.37 14.18
N ALA A 221 -2.57 -11.60 13.10
CA ALA A 221 -2.43 -12.75 12.21
C ALA A 221 -1.86 -12.37 10.84
N SER A 222 -1.15 -13.29 10.19
CA SER A 222 -0.60 -13.08 8.85
C SER A 222 -1.75 -13.04 7.84
N LYS A 223 -1.73 -12.07 6.92
CA LYS A 223 -2.78 -11.90 5.92
C LYS A 223 -2.41 -12.68 4.66
N LYS A 224 -2.49 -14.01 4.75
CA LYS A 224 -2.24 -14.91 3.62
C LYS A 224 -3.51 -15.03 2.77
N PHE A 225 -3.42 -14.58 1.53
CA PHE A 225 -4.50 -14.75 0.57
C PHE A 225 -4.56 -16.21 0.08
N THR A 226 -5.75 -16.80 0.14
CA THR A 226 -6.01 -18.16 -0.37
C THR A 226 -7.16 -18.17 -1.37
N ILE A 227 -8.24 -17.45 -1.05
CA ILE A 227 -9.43 -17.37 -1.89
C ILE A 227 -10.20 -16.11 -1.55
N TRP A 228 -10.95 -15.60 -2.52
CA TRP A 228 -11.92 -14.54 -2.31
C TRP A 228 -12.95 -14.95 -1.25
N PHE A 229 -13.38 -13.98 -0.42
CA PHE A 229 -14.33 -14.23 0.67
C PHE A 229 -13.84 -15.30 1.66
N GLN A 230 -12.52 -15.41 1.87
CA GLN A 230 -11.96 -16.39 2.78
C GLN A 230 -12.43 -16.13 4.22
N SER A 231 -12.73 -17.22 4.94
CA SER A 231 -12.96 -17.12 6.38
C SER A 231 -11.69 -16.67 7.10
N ASN A 232 -11.86 -15.97 8.22
CA ASN A 232 -10.73 -15.69 9.12
C ASN A 232 -9.99 -17.00 9.47
N SER A 233 -8.67 -16.90 9.59
CA SER A 233 -7.78 -18.04 9.85
C SER A 233 -7.71 -18.46 11.33
N GLY A 234 -8.43 -17.76 12.23
CA GLY A 234 -8.47 -18.05 13.66
C GLY A 234 -8.72 -16.82 14.52
N ALA A 235 -8.71 -16.98 15.84
CA ALA A 235 -9.12 -15.95 16.79
C ALA A 235 -8.34 -14.63 16.66
N GLN A 236 -7.03 -14.68 16.39
CA GLN A 236 -6.21 -13.47 16.20
C GLN A 236 -6.58 -12.73 14.91
N ASP A 237 -6.88 -13.47 13.85
CA ASP A 237 -7.28 -12.89 12.57
C ASP A 237 -8.69 -12.30 12.64
N LEU A 238 -9.59 -12.97 13.37
CA LEU A 238 -10.91 -12.43 13.68
C LEU A 238 -10.81 -11.13 14.49
N GLN A 239 -9.86 -11.01 15.43
CA GLN A 239 -9.64 -9.74 16.15
C GLN A 239 -9.17 -8.62 15.23
N ASP A 240 -8.30 -8.92 14.26
CA ASP A 240 -7.89 -7.95 13.24
C ASP A 240 -9.09 -7.52 12.38
N LEU A 241 -9.94 -8.48 11.97
CA LEU A 241 -11.16 -8.22 11.22
C LEU A 241 -12.13 -7.33 12.01
N ARG A 242 -12.40 -7.69 13.27
CA ARG A 242 -13.28 -6.92 14.16
C ARG A 242 -12.76 -5.51 14.39
N ARG A 243 -11.43 -5.32 14.47
CA ARG A 243 -10.84 -3.98 14.57
C ARG A 243 -11.12 -3.14 13.32
N LEU A 244 -11.02 -3.73 12.12
CA LEU A 244 -11.28 -3.01 10.87
C LEU A 244 -12.78 -2.77 10.64
N GLN A 245 -13.64 -3.74 10.99
CA GLN A 245 -15.10 -3.57 10.99
C GLN A 245 -15.56 -2.48 11.95
N ALA A 246 -14.91 -2.39 13.12
CA ALA A 246 -15.12 -1.30 14.05
C ALA A 246 -14.65 0.06 13.50
N ALA A 247 -13.95 0.13 12.36
CA ALA A 247 -13.56 1.37 11.70
C ALA A 247 -14.42 1.69 10.46
N LEU A 248 -15.56 1.02 10.30
CA LEU A 248 -16.55 1.34 9.27
C LEU A 248 -17.42 2.55 9.66
N PRO A 249 -17.90 3.34 8.69
CA PRO A 249 -18.86 4.39 8.97
C PRO A 249 -20.19 3.79 9.43
N THR A 250 -20.96 4.57 10.18
CA THR A 250 -22.36 4.27 10.50
C THR A 250 -23.24 5.31 9.83
N VAL A 251 -24.38 4.86 9.33
CA VAL A 251 -25.47 5.72 8.84
C VAL A 251 -26.52 5.84 9.95
N ASN A 252 -27.23 6.97 10.00
CA ASN A 252 -28.41 7.17 10.86
C ASN A 252 -29.65 6.61 10.16
#